data_AF-A0A935RIL0-F1
#
_entry.id   AF-A0A935RIL0-F1
#
_cell.length_a   1.000
_cell.length_b   1.000
_cell.length_c   1.000
_cell.angle_alpha   90.00
_cell.angle_beta   90.00
_cell.angle_gamma   90.00
#
_symmetry.space_group_name_H-M   'P 1'
#
loop_
_entity.id
_entity.type
_entity.pdbx_description
1 polymer ?
#
loop_
_entity_poly.entity_id
_entity_poly.type
_entity_poly.pdbx_seq_one_letter_code
_entity_poly.pdbx_strand_id
1 'polypeptide(L)'
;MVGRWVLVGAVMALILAAGSGSATECLEYRDYLHETGFVARPDNRPRAMIIAGDFAYAVSEFSTLTVYSMVDPAQPAIVADMPQASRFNSLVDIARSGSRIYTADATGLGIYDVTSPDTPLRLSGVTLPSGGRCERVAVAGTYVYAAFAGHDLQVIDATDPGLPVIVNTLDSPPPRRHYAWTVGGFAWWRPRAVPGCSTWRIPRTRS
;
A
#
# COMPACT_ATOMS: atom_id res chain seq x y z
N MET A 1 -76.31 -7.58 -26.95
CA MET A 1 -75.91 -7.70 -25.52
C MET A 1 -74.48 -7.19 -25.40
N VAL A 2 -74.27 -6.14 -24.57
CA VAL A 2 -73.01 -5.59 -23.97
C VAL A 2 -71.90 -5.14 -24.96
N GLY A 3 -71.32 -3.93 -24.97
CA GLY A 3 -71.37 -2.65 -24.23
C GLY A 3 -70.45 -1.60 -24.91
N ARG A 4 -70.76 -0.31 -24.74
CA ARG A 4 -70.24 0.98 -25.33
C ARG A 4 -68.77 1.29 -24.86
N TRP A 5 -67.83 2.04 -25.51
CA TRP A 5 -67.75 3.46 -26.01
C TRP A 5 -66.44 3.67 -26.88
N VAL A 6 -66.43 4.19 -28.13
CA VAL A 6 -66.17 5.59 -28.68
C VAL A 6 -65.16 6.49 -27.89
N LEU A 7 -64.15 7.24 -28.38
CA LEU A 7 -63.92 8.22 -29.49
C LEU A 7 -62.38 8.49 -29.63
N VAL A 8 -61.75 8.55 -30.82
CA VAL A 8 -61.50 9.69 -31.75
C VAL A 8 -60.38 10.68 -31.35
N GLY A 9 -59.46 10.94 -32.30
CA GLY A 9 -59.06 12.31 -32.66
C GLY A 9 -57.61 12.74 -32.40
N ALA A 10 -56.84 12.89 -33.47
CA ALA A 10 -55.51 13.51 -33.51
C ALA A 10 -55.56 15.03 -33.30
N VAL A 11 -54.58 15.62 -32.61
CA VAL A 11 -54.14 17.02 -32.78
C VAL A 11 -52.65 17.18 -32.48
N MET A 12 -51.94 17.83 -33.40
CA MET A 12 -50.56 18.32 -33.31
C MET A 12 -50.35 19.31 -32.16
N ALA A 13 -49.22 19.22 -31.44
CA ALA A 13 -48.70 20.35 -30.67
C ALA A 13 -47.18 20.40 -30.71
N LEU A 14 -46.72 21.49 -31.33
CA LEU A 14 -45.37 22.05 -31.39
C LEU A 14 -44.86 22.37 -29.98
N ILE A 15 -43.62 21.98 -29.65
CA ILE A 15 -42.85 22.62 -28.57
C ILE A 15 -41.45 22.95 -29.10
N LEU A 16 -41.24 24.22 -29.43
CA LEU A 16 -39.94 24.86 -29.53
C LEU A 16 -39.77 25.73 -28.28
N ALA A 17 -38.84 25.36 -27.40
CA ALA A 17 -38.11 26.31 -26.57
C ALA A 17 -36.84 25.64 -26.04
N ALA A 18 -35.71 26.23 -26.42
CA ALA A 18 -34.38 25.88 -25.95
C ALA A 18 -34.26 26.10 -24.44
N GLY A 19 -33.62 25.15 -23.77
CA GLY A 19 -33.05 25.30 -22.44
C GLY A 19 -31.77 24.49 -22.40
N SER A 20 -30.66 25.13 -22.76
CA SER A 20 -29.31 24.63 -22.53
C SER A 20 -29.07 24.51 -21.03
N GLY A 21 -29.49 23.40 -20.45
CA GLY A 21 -29.04 22.95 -19.14
C GLY A 21 -28.18 21.74 -19.39
N SER A 22 -26.86 21.92 -19.44
CA SER A 22 -25.95 20.84 -19.05
C SER A 22 -26.41 20.42 -17.66
N ALA A 23 -27.19 19.35 -17.57
CA ALA A 23 -27.55 18.75 -16.30
C ALA A 23 -26.25 18.21 -15.73
N THR A 24 -25.58 19.04 -14.94
CA THR A 24 -24.55 18.58 -14.03
C THR A 24 -25.29 17.68 -13.05
N GLU A 25 -25.38 16.38 -13.36
CA GLU A 25 -25.85 15.39 -12.41
C GLU A 25 -24.86 15.43 -11.24
N CYS A 26 -25.37 15.84 -10.08
CA CYS A 26 -24.63 15.68 -8.84
C CYS A 26 -24.46 14.18 -8.60
N LEU A 27 -23.27 13.66 -8.89
CA LEU A 27 -22.88 12.32 -8.47
C LEU A 27 -22.86 12.32 -6.93
N GLU A 28 -23.90 11.79 -6.30
CA GLU A 28 -23.85 11.45 -4.89
C GLU A 28 -22.91 10.26 -4.73
N TYR A 29 -21.73 10.51 -4.17
CA TYR A 29 -20.70 9.49 -3.96
C TYR A 29 -21.18 8.30 -3.09
N ARG A 30 -22.27 8.48 -2.33
CA ARG A 30 -22.88 7.45 -1.47
C ARG A 30 -23.51 6.30 -2.28
N ASP A 31 -23.85 6.54 -3.55
CA ASP A 31 -24.35 5.50 -4.44
C ASP A 31 -23.22 4.60 -4.99
N TYR A 32 -21.98 5.09 -4.96
CA TYR A 32 -20.81 4.39 -5.51
C TYR A 32 -19.96 3.71 -4.45
N LEU A 33 -19.89 4.28 -3.23
CA LEU A 33 -19.19 3.68 -2.11
C LEU A 33 -20.18 3.19 -1.06
N HIS A 34 -20.42 1.89 -1.08
CA HIS A 34 -21.21 1.20 -0.08
C HIS A 34 -20.40 0.04 0.53
N GLU A 35 -20.57 -0.17 1.83
CA GLU A 35 -20.00 -1.33 2.52
C GLU A 35 -20.73 -2.59 2.03
N THR A 36 -19.99 -3.53 1.45
CA THR A 36 -20.56 -4.79 0.95
C THR A 36 -20.56 -5.87 2.03
N GLY A 37 -19.55 -5.86 2.91
CA GLY A 37 -19.39 -6.84 3.97
C GLY A 37 -18.28 -6.43 4.95
N PHE A 38 -18.23 -7.08 6.12
CA PHE A 38 -17.31 -6.75 7.19
C PHE A 38 -16.90 -7.98 8.01
N VAL A 39 -15.65 -7.99 8.49
CA VAL A 39 -15.17 -8.95 9.49
C VAL A 39 -14.69 -8.21 10.72
N ALA A 40 -15.35 -8.45 11.85
CA ALA A 40 -14.93 -7.91 13.13
C ALA A 40 -13.70 -8.64 13.65
N ARG A 41 -12.65 -7.90 14.00
CA ARG A 41 -11.52 -8.43 14.75
C ARG A 41 -11.10 -7.47 15.88
N PRO A 42 -11.83 -7.47 17.02
CA PRO A 42 -11.73 -6.42 18.05
C PRO A 42 -10.39 -6.34 18.77
N ASP A 43 -9.66 -7.46 18.79
CA ASP A 43 -8.33 -7.60 19.39
C ASP A 43 -7.20 -7.24 18.44
N ASN A 44 -7.53 -6.84 17.21
CA ASN A 44 -6.56 -6.64 16.14
C ASN A 44 -6.51 -5.18 15.69
N ARG A 45 -5.29 -4.69 15.44
CA ARG A 45 -5.04 -3.34 14.92
C ARG A 45 -4.26 -3.46 13.62
N PRO A 46 -4.96 -3.55 12.47
CA PRO A 46 -4.30 -3.67 11.18
C PRO A 46 -3.52 -2.40 10.86
N ARG A 47 -2.28 -2.55 10.40
CA ARG A 47 -1.40 -1.43 9.99
C ARG A 47 -1.28 -1.30 8.49
N ALA A 48 -1.18 -2.44 7.81
CA ALA A 48 -1.05 -2.51 6.38
C ALA A 48 -1.72 -3.78 5.87
N MET A 49 -2.17 -3.75 4.62
CA MET A 49 -2.73 -4.90 3.95
C MET A 49 -2.40 -4.89 2.46
N ILE A 50 -2.41 -6.08 1.87
CA ILE A 50 -2.27 -6.27 0.43
C ILE A 50 -3.32 -7.24 -0.07
N ILE A 51 -3.67 -7.11 -1.35
CA ILE A 51 -4.67 -7.92 -2.03
C ILE A 51 -3.98 -8.87 -3.01
N ALA A 52 -4.52 -10.08 -3.12
CA ALA A 52 -3.93 -11.18 -3.84
C ALA A 52 -5.00 -12.09 -4.44
N GLY A 53 -5.61 -11.65 -5.54
CA GLY A 53 -6.82 -12.31 -6.05
C GLY A 53 -7.92 -12.22 -5.00
N ASP A 54 -8.52 -13.35 -4.67
CA ASP A 54 -9.64 -13.44 -3.72
C ASP A 54 -9.21 -13.44 -2.25
N PHE A 55 -7.94 -13.14 -1.95
CA PHE A 55 -7.42 -13.10 -0.59
C PHE A 55 -6.80 -11.75 -0.25
N ALA A 56 -7.01 -11.31 0.99
CA ALA A 56 -6.31 -10.17 1.57
C ALA A 56 -5.43 -10.63 2.72
N TYR A 57 -4.22 -10.10 2.76
CA TYR A 57 -3.26 -10.35 3.82
C TYR A 57 -3.06 -9.06 4.60
N ALA A 58 -3.37 -9.08 5.89
CA ALA A 58 -3.19 -7.92 6.75
C ALA A 58 -2.14 -8.22 7.82
N VAL A 59 -1.37 -7.19 8.15
CA VAL A 59 -0.42 -7.22 9.26
C VAL A 59 -0.88 -6.28 10.35
N SER A 60 -0.59 -6.65 11.60
CA SER A 60 -1.15 -5.96 12.76
C SER A 60 -0.17 -5.72 13.89
N GLU A 61 -0.53 -4.76 14.77
CA GLU A 61 0.29 -4.37 15.93
C GLU A 61 0.55 -5.51 16.91
N PHE A 62 -0.35 -6.48 17.02
CA PHE A 62 -0.22 -7.62 17.92
C PHE A 62 0.40 -8.85 17.27
N SER A 63 1.19 -8.64 16.21
CA SER A 63 2.14 -9.61 15.64
C SER A 63 1.49 -10.79 14.90
N THR A 64 0.34 -10.56 14.26
CA THR A 64 -0.30 -11.57 13.41
C THR A 64 -0.28 -11.15 11.94
N LEU A 65 0.03 -12.12 11.07
CA LEU A 65 -0.32 -12.05 9.65
C LEU A 65 -1.67 -12.75 9.50
N THR A 66 -2.70 -11.97 9.22
CA THR A 66 -4.07 -12.48 9.06
C THR A 66 -4.40 -12.62 7.59
N VAL A 67 -4.98 -13.74 7.21
CA VAL A 67 -5.50 -13.97 5.86
C VAL A 67 -7.00 -13.94 5.88
N TYR A 68 -7.56 -13.10 5.02
CA TYR A 68 -8.97 -12.96 4.79
C TYR A 68 -9.30 -13.53 3.41
N SER A 69 -10.30 -14.41 3.34
CA SER A 69 -10.99 -14.74 2.11
C SER A 69 -11.97 -13.64 1.76
N MET A 70 -11.95 -13.24 0.49
CA MET A 70 -12.83 -12.26 -0.14
C MET A 70 -13.54 -12.90 -1.35
N VAL A 71 -13.63 -14.23 -1.41
CA VAL A 71 -14.35 -14.98 -2.46
C VAL A 71 -15.81 -14.52 -2.55
N ASP A 72 -16.44 -14.28 -1.39
CA ASP A 72 -17.69 -13.54 -1.29
C ASP A 72 -17.42 -12.17 -0.64
N PRO A 73 -17.43 -11.06 -1.42
CA PRO A 73 -17.24 -9.71 -0.89
C PRO A 73 -18.32 -9.25 0.09
N ALA A 74 -19.49 -9.91 0.10
CA ALA A 74 -20.55 -9.63 1.07
C ALA A 74 -20.34 -10.38 2.40
N GLN A 75 -19.58 -11.48 2.38
CA GLN A 75 -19.27 -12.31 3.53
C GLN A 75 -17.77 -12.66 3.60
N PRO A 76 -16.88 -11.66 3.78
CA PRO A 76 -15.48 -11.93 4.00
C PRO A 76 -15.27 -12.78 5.27
N ALA A 77 -14.20 -13.58 5.31
CA ALA A 77 -13.92 -14.46 6.43
C ALA A 77 -12.42 -14.59 6.70
N ILE A 78 -12.03 -14.76 7.97
CA ILE A 78 -10.63 -15.08 8.32
C ILE A 78 -10.41 -16.57 8.04
N VAL A 79 -9.47 -16.88 7.15
CA VAL A 79 -9.13 -18.26 6.78
C VAL A 79 -7.85 -18.75 7.44
N ALA A 80 -6.93 -17.83 7.77
CA ALA A 80 -5.72 -18.15 8.50
C ALA A 80 -5.28 -16.99 9.40
N ASP A 81 -4.64 -17.34 10.50
CA ASP A 81 -4.03 -16.39 11.41
C ASP A 81 -2.68 -16.92 11.87
N MET A 82 -1.63 -16.19 11.50
CA MET A 82 -0.25 -16.62 11.66
C MET A 82 0.40 -15.82 12.79
N PRO A 83 0.47 -16.35 14.02
CA PRO A 83 1.20 -15.69 15.10
C PRO A 83 2.69 -15.68 14.79
N GLN A 84 3.32 -14.52 14.95
CA GLN A 84 4.77 -14.40 14.96
C GLN A 84 5.37 -15.16 16.15
N ALA A 85 6.62 -15.61 15.99
CA ALA A 85 7.36 -16.28 17.06
C ALA A 85 7.62 -15.35 18.27
N SER A 86 7.66 -14.03 18.05
CA SER A 86 7.81 -13.02 19.11
C SER A 86 6.51 -12.23 19.28
N ARG A 87 5.96 -12.26 20.49
CA ARG A 87 4.77 -11.47 20.87
C ARG A 87 5.04 -9.97 21.03
N PHE A 88 6.31 -9.56 20.98
CA PHE A 88 6.73 -8.19 21.25
C PHE A 88 7.00 -7.37 19.99
N ASN A 89 6.90 -7.97 18.80
CA ASN A 89 7.23 -7.31 17.55
C ASN A 89 5.99 -7.04 16.71
N SER A 90 5.51 -5.80 16.75
CA SER A 90 4.46 -5.34 15.84
C SER A 90 4.93 -5.43 14.39
N LEU A 91 4.14 -6.10 13.55
CA LEU A 91 4.31 -6.03 12.11
C LEU A 91 3.84 -4.68 11.63
N VAL A 92 4.65 -4.01 10.81
CA VAL A 92 4.47 -2.60 10.44
C VAL A 92 4.00 -2.44 9.01
N ASP A 93 4.61 -3.20 8.09
CA ASP A 93 4.36 -3.11 6.66
C ASP A 93 4.46 -4.49 6.02
N ILE A 94 3.87 -4.61 4.83
CA ILE A 94 3.75 -5.86 4.08
C ILE A 94 3.95 -5.59 2.58
N ALA A 95 4.74 -6.44 1.94
CA ALA A 95 4.94 -6.42 0.49
C ALA A 95 4.86 -7.83 -0.09
N ARG A 96 4.59 -7.92 -1.39
CA ARG A 96 4.42 -9.20 -2.09
C ARG A 96 5.21 -9.23 -3.39
N SER A 97 5.75 -10.41 -3.69
CA SER A 97 6.30 -10.76 -5.01
C SER A 97 5.90 -12.19 -5.36
N GLY A 98 5.08 -12.36 -6.39
CA GLY A 98 4.55 -13.67 -6.78
C GLY A 98 3.77 -14.36 -5.65
N SER A 99 4.15 -15.59 -5.30
CA SER A 99 3.56 -16.36 -4.19
C SER A 99 4.23 -16.08 -2.84
N ARG A 100 5.04 -15.02 -2.72
CA ARG A 100 5.77 -14.71 -1.49
C ARG A 100 5.32 -13.40 -0.88
N ILE A 101 5.21 -13.39 0.44
CA ILE A 101 4.93 -12.21 1.25
C ILE A 101 6.12 -11.91 2.15
N TYR A 102 6.42 -10.63 2.26
CA TYR A 102 7.50 -10.08 3.04
C TYR A 102 6.90 -9.12 4.05
N THR A 103 7.14 -9.35 5.34
CA THR A 103 6.61 -8.52 6.42
C THR A 103 7.75 -7.83 7.15
N ALA A 104 7.59 -6.54 7.45
CA ALA A 104 8.52 -5.82 8.31
C ALA A 104 8.04 -5.84 9.76
N ASP A 105 8.95 -6.14 10.69
CA ASP A 105 8.71 -6.05 12.14
C ASP A 105 9.71 -5.11 12.83
N ALA A 106 9.62 -4.99 14.15
CA ALA A 106 10.50 -4.10 14.92
C ALA A 106 12.00 -4.45 14.84
N THR A 107 12.34 -5.67 14.47
CA THR A 107 13.71 -6.21 14.49
C THR A 107 14.22 -6.69 13.14
N GLY A 108 13.34 -6.77 12.13
CA GLY A 108 13.68 -7.51 10.93
C GLY A 108 12.57 -7.73 9.93
N LEU A 109 12.80 -8.73 9.08
CA LEU A 109 11.95 -9.14 7.98
C LEU A 109 11.47 -10.58 8.18
N GLY A 110 10.19 -10.84 7.96
CA GLY A 110 9.63 -12.19 7.83
C GLY A 110 9.32 -12.53 6.38
N ILE A 111 9.57 -13.78 5.97
CA ILE A 111 9.27 -14.27 4.62
C ILE A 111 8.29 -15.44 4.71
N TYR A 112 7.21 -15.35 3.93
CA TYR A 112 6.11 -16.30 3.92
C TYR A 112 5.84 -16.79 2.50
N ASP A 113 5.62 -18.10 2.37
CA ASP A 113 4.99 -18.71 1.20
C ASP A 113 3.47 -18.65 1.36
N VAL A 114 2.80 -18.12 0.34
CA VAL A 114 1.34 -18.02 0.25
C VAL A 114 0.81 -18.66 -1.03
N THR A 115 1.51 -19.68 -1.56
CA THR A 115 1.04 -20.50 -2.67
C THR A 115 -0.33 -21.14 -2.36
N SER A 116 -0.53 -21.55 -1.10
CA SER A 116 -1.83 -21.94 -0.54
C SER A 116 -2.30 -20.87 0.47
N PRO A 117 -3.20 -19.95 0.08
CA PRO A 117 -3.61 -18.82 0.92
C PRO A 117 -4.25 -19.21 2.25
N ASP A 118 -4.94 -20.34 2.29
CA ASP A 118 -5.59 -20.92 3.47
C ASP A 118 -4.60 -21.57 4.43
N THR A 119 -3.41 -21.95 3.96
CA THR A 119 -2.33 -22.49 4.79
C THR A 119 -0.98 -21.82 4.49
N PRO A 120 -0.80 -20.53 4.85
CA PRO A 120 0.47 -19.85 4.68
C PRO A 120 1.60 -20.55 5.44
N LEU A 121 2.80 -20.56 4.88
CA LEU A 121 3.98 -21.13 5.53
C LEU A 121 5.03 -20.04 5.77
N ARG A 122 5.52 -19.92 7.01
CA ARG A 122 6.68 -19.08 7.30
C ARG A 122 7.95 -19.80 6.83
N LEU A 123 8.64 -19.23 5.85
CA LEU A 123 9.87 -19.81 5.30
C LEU A 123 11.08 -19.44 6.15
N SER A 124 11.24 -18.16 6.46
CA SER A 124 12.41 -17.66 7.20
C SER A 124 12.15 -16.28 7.81
N GLY A 125 13.17 -15.74 8.49
CA GLY A 125 13.24 -14.33 8.82
C GLY A 125 14.68 -13.86 8.93
N VAL A 126 14.88 -12.55 8.77
CA VAL A 126 16.18 -11.88 8.88
C VAL A 126 16.09 -10.86 9.99
N THR A 127 16.96 -10.98 10.99
CA THR A 127 17.20 -9.87 11.92
C THR A 127 18.09 -8.86 11.24
N LEU A 128 17.64 -7.61 11.19
CA LEU A 128 18.36 -6.55 10.49
C LEU A 128 19.28 -5.80 11.48
N PRO A 129 20.49 -5.43 11.05
CA PRO A 129 21.56 -5.00 11.97
C PRO A 129 21.39 -3.59 12.53
N SER A 130 20.48 -2.78 11.98
CA SER A 130 20.36 -1.34 12.28
C SER A 130 19.80 -1.03 13.66
N GLY A 131 19.34 -2.02 14.43
CA GLY A 131 18.82 -1.83 15.80
C GLY A 131 17.58 -0.92 15.89
N GLY A 132 17.10 -0.37 14.77
CA GLY A 132 15.93 0.46 14.64
C GLY A 132 14.72 -0.34 14.15
N ARG A 133 13.54 0.28 14.21
CA ARG A 133 12.30 -0.30 13.70
C ARG A 133 12.26 -0.24 12.18
N CYS A 134 12.08 -1.38 11.53
CA CYS A 134 11.79 -1.42 10.10
C CYS A 134 10.37 -0.90 9.89
N GLU A 135 10.23 0.23 9.19
CA GLU A 135 8.92 0.89 9.01
C GLU A 135 8.30 0.52 7.67
N ARG A 136 9.13 0.28 6.64
CA ARG A 136 8.65 0.02 5.29
C ARG A 136 9.40 -1.11 4.60
N VAL A 137 8.66 -1.88 3.80
CA VAL A 137 9.23 -2.92 2.95
C VAL A 137 8.74 -2.75 1.51
N ALA A 138 9.65 -2.93 0.55
CA ALA A 138 9.34 -3.00 -0.87
C ALA A 138 10.09 -4.15 -1.52
N VAL A 139 9.57 -4.69 -2.62
CA VAL A 139 10.16 -5.86 -3.30
C VAL A 139 10.24 -5.57 -4.79
N ALA A 140 11.39 -5.90 -5.39
CA ALA A 140 11.59 -5.88 -6.84
C ALA A 140 12.28 -7.17 -7.28
N GLY A 141 11.53 -8.06 -7.93
CA GLY A 141 12.01 -9.40 -8.26
C GLY A 141 12.32 -10.21 -7.00
N THR A 142 13.59 -10.60 -6.84
CA THR A 142 14.11 -11.31 -5.67
C THR A 142 14.74 -10.39 -4.62
N TYR A 143 14.89 -9.09 -4.91
CA TYR A 143 15.44 -8.14 -3.95
C TYR A 143 14.35 -7.51 -3.09
N VAL A 144 14.63 -7.44 -1.79
CA VAL A 144 13.78 -6.81 -0.79
C VAL A 144 14.50 -5.59 -0.23
N TYR A 145 13.78 -4.49 -0.15
CA TYR A 145 14.26 -3.21 0.35
C TYR A 145 13.55 -2.90 1.66
N ALA A 146 14.31 -2.84 2.75
CA ALA A 146 13.78 -2.59 4.09
C ALA A 146 14.30 -1.24 4.60
N ALA A 147 13.37 -0.31 4.87
CA ALA A 147 13.70 1.04 5.31
C ALA A 147 13.45 1.22 6.81
N PHE A 148 14.44 1.80 7.49
CA PHE A 148 14.40 2.05 8.92
C PHE A 148 14.05 3.49 9.26
N ALA A 149 13.38 3.69 10.38
CA ALA A 149 13.14 5.02 10.92
C ALA A 149 14.47 5.74 11.20
N GLY A 150 14.83 6.72 10.36
CA GLY A 150 15.86 7.72 10.65
C GLY A 150 17.29 7.42 10.18
N HIS A 151 17.56 6.25 9.60
CA HIS A 151 18.95 5.81 9.40
C HIS A 151 19.18 5.10 8.07
N ASP A 152 18.70 3.87 7.88
CA ASP A 152 19.30 3.01 6.84
C ASP A 152 18.25 2.37 5.91
N LEU A 153 18.64 2.17 4.65
CA LEU A 153 17.94 1.29 3.71
C LEU A 153 18.76 0.02 3.50
N GLN A 154 18.21 -1.11 3.92
CA GLN A 154 18.81 -2.43 3.76
C GLN A 154 18.34 -3.03 2.43
N VAL A 155 19.29 -3.52 1.63
CA VAL A 155 19.03 -4.28 0.40
C VAL A 155 19.33 -5.74 0.69
N ILE A 156 18.31 -6.57 0.53
CA ILE A 156 18.33 -7.98 0.90
C ILE A 156 18.08 -8.79 -0.36
N ASP A 157 18.97 -9.73 -0.66
CA ASP A 157 18.75 -10.75 -1.68
C ASP A 157 17.93 -11.89 -1.06
N ALA A 158 16.72 -12.10 -1.57
CA ALA A 158 15.81 -13.16 -1.17
C ALA A 158 15.60 -14.18 -2.31
N THR A 159 16.63 -14.41 -3.13
CA THR A 159 16.62 -15.44 -4.18
C THR A 159 16.38 -16.82 -3.55
N ASP A 160 17.15 -17.18 -2.51
CA ASP A 160 16.80 -18.28 -1.61
C ASP A 160 15.94 -17.73 -0.45
N PRO A 161 14.64 -18.04 -0.40
CA PRO A 161 13.76 -17.54 0.64
C PRO A 161 13.99 -18.22 1.99
N GLY A 162 14.70 -19.36 2.05
CA GLY A 162 15.10 -20.02 3.29
C GLY A 162 16.32 -19.37 3.93
N LEU A 163 17.17 -18.73 3.11
CA LEU A 163 18.39 -18.06 3.54
C LEU A 163 18.57 -16.67 2.87
N PRO A 164 17.68 -15.71 3.13
CA PRO A 164 17.85 -14.34 2.67
C PRO A 164 19.13 -13.69 3.23
N VAL A 165 19.85 -12.92 2.39
CA VAL A 165 21.15 -12.31 2.70
C VAL A 165 21.11 -10.80 2.49
N ILE A 166 21.62 -10.03 3.45
CA ILE A 166 21.82 -8.59 3.28
C ILE A 166 23.02 -8.37 2.35
N VAL A 167 22.77 -7.79 1.18
CA VAL A 167 23.80 -7.55 0.16
C VAL A 167 24.30 -6.11 0.16
N ASN A 168 23.52 -5.17 0.69
CA ASN A 168 23.94 -3.79 0.80
C ASN A 168 23.20 -3.07 1.93
N THR A 169 23.87 -2.07 2.50
CA THR A 169 23.28 -1.09 3.40
C THR A 169 23.55 0.28 2.83
N LEU A 170 22.48 1.01 2.54
CA LEU A 170 22.55 2.40 2.13
C LEU A 170 22.23 3.26 3.35
N ASP A 171 23.28 3.78 3.98
CA ASP A 171 23.15 4.75 5.06
C ASP A 171 22.55 6.04 4.48
N SER A 172 21.37 6.42 4.94
CA SER A 172 20.98 7.82 4.85
C SER A 172 21.82 8.54 5.90
N PRO A 173 22.57 9.61 5.55
CA PRO A 173 23.15 10.45 6.57
C PRO A 173 22.03 10.84 7.54
N PRO A 174 22.24 10.79 8.86
CA PRO A 174 21.19 11.04 9.83
C PRO A 174 20.54 12.37 9.47
N PRO A 175 19.21 12.53 9.64
CA PRO A 175 18.60 13.84 9.50
C PRO A 175 19.41 14.75 10.42
N ARG A 176 20.21 15.65 9.83
CA ARG A 176 20.97 16.61 10.62
C ARG A 176 19.91 17.27 11.47
N ARG A 177 20.00 17.10 12.80
CA ARG A 177 19.13 17.76 13.76
C ARG A 177 19.28 19.26 13.50
N HIS A 178 18.44 19.77 12.62
CA HIS A 178 18.17 21.18 12.50
C HIS A 178 16.86 21.31 13.26
N TYR A 179 16.97 21.75 14.51
CA TYR A 179 15.97 22.66 15.04
C TYR A 179 15.82 23.76 13.98
N ALA A 180 14.80 23.62 13.12
CA ALA A 180 14.46 24.63 12.15
C ALA A 180 13.78 25.75 12.92
N TRP A 181 14.56 26.74 13.36
CA TRP A 181 13.99 28.08 13.53
C TRP A 181 13.85 28.68 12.13
N THR A 182 12.61 28.90 11.73
CA THR A 182 12.30 29.74 10.58
C THR A 182 12.65 31.18 10.94
N VAL A 183 13.60 31.78 10.23
CA VAL A 183 13.61 33.23 10.04
C VAL A 183 13.32 33.47 8.57
N GLY A 184 12.13 33.98 8.25
CA GLY A 184 11.84 34.62 6.96
C GLY A 184 11.59 33.73 5.74
N GLY A 185 11.30 32.43 5.88
CA GLY A 185 10.54 31.70 4.85
C GLY A 185 11.23 31.38 3.51
N PHE A 186 12.57 31.39 3.39
CA PHE A 186 13.25 30.89 2.19
C PHE A 186 14.52 30.09 2.53
N ALA A 187 14.66 28.88 2.00
CA ALA A 187 15.87 28.07 2.10
C ALA A 187 16.71 28.18 0.82
N TRP A 188 17.97 28.59 0.96
CA TRP A 188 18.93 28.62 -0.14
C TRP A 188 19.87 27.42 -0.06
N TRP A 189 20.11 26.76 -1.20
CA TRP A 189 21.10 25.71 -1.34
C TRP A 189 22.32 26.22 -2.12
N ARG A 190 23.52 26.12 -1.53
CA ARG A 190 24.79 26.11 -2.27
C ARG A 190 25.53 24.81 -1.96
N PRO A 191 25.86 23.98 -2.95
CA PRO A 191 26.78 22.88 -2.73
C PRO A 191 28.19 23.43 -2.59
N ARG A 192 28.91 22.97 -1.56
CA ARG A 192 30.36 23.15 -1.46
C ARG A 192 31.00 22.29 -2.56
N ALA A 193 31.77 22.93 -3.44
CA ALA A 193 32.45 22.27 -4.56
C ALA A 193 33.35 21.12 -4.05
N VAL A 194 33.21 19.93 -4.67
CA VAL A 194 34.11 18.80 -4.48
C VAL A 194 35.32 19.00 -5.38
N PRO A 195 36.57 19.05 -4.86
CA PRO A 195 37.75 19.14 -5.71
C PRO A 195 37.87 17.88 -6.57
N GLY A 196 37.91 18.04 -7.90
CA GLY A 196 38.14 16.95 -8.85
C GLY A 196 36.95 16.54 -9.74
N CYS A 197 35.76 17.10 -9.53
CA CYS A 197 34.62 16.84 -10.42
C CYS A 197 34.41 18.03 -11.36
N SER A 198 35.01 17.99 -12.56
CA SER A 198 34.71 18.97 -13.61
C SER A 198 33.29 18.75 -14.11
N THR A 199 32.42 19.71 -13.81
CA THR A 199 31.03 19.71 -14.29
C THR A 199 31.01 19.98 -15.79
N TRP A 200 30.56 18.99 -16.57
CA TRP A 200 30.24 19.20 -17.99
C TRP A 200 28.96 20.03 -18.10
N ARG A 201 29.09 21.21 -18.72
CA ARG A 201 27.98 22.14 -18.98
C ARG A 201 27.40 21.84 -20.36
N ILE A 202 26.15 21.37 -20.43
CA ILE A 202 25.42 21.27 -21.70
C ILE A 202 25.04 22.70 -22.14
N PRO A 203 25.42 23.16 -23.35
CA PRO A 203 25.08 24.50 -23.82
C PRO A 203 23.59 24.58 -24.15
N ARG A 204 22.89 25.60 -23.62
CA ARG A 204 21.54 25.93 -24.04
C ARG A 204 21.60 26.57 -25.43
N THR A 205 21.00 25.95 -26.42
CA THR A 205 20.64 26.62 -27.68
C THR A 205 19.57 27.66 -27.39
N ARG A 206 19.79 28.90 -27.84
CA ARG A 206 18.82 30.01 -27.77
C ARG A 206 17.64 29.72 -28.71
N SER A 207 16.44 30.05 -28.23
CA SER A 207 15.38 30.65 -29.04
C SER A 207 14.94 31.92 -28.34
#